data_AF-A0A413I5D7-F1
#
_entry.id   AF-A0A413I5D7-F1
#
_cell.length_a   1.000
_cell.length_b   1.000
_cell.length_c   1.000
_cell.angle_alpha   90.00
_cell.angle_beta   90.00
_cell.angle_gamma   90.00
#
_symmetry.space_group_name_H-M   'P 1'
#
loop_
_entity.id
_entity.type
_entity.pdbx_description
1 polymer ?
#
loop_
_entity_poly.entity_id
_entity_poly.type
_entity_poly.pdbx_seq_one_letter_code
_entity_poly.pdbx_strand_id
1 'polypeptide(L)'
;MKNIIWKCNYRNIKSIPIKDVGQNSDKYAFEVETVVINKSENFEKGDIFPENAKVVITYHVKQEINFPYAMDYFRKQNYIMVEKQLQRMGFSNISERKIKDLVTGWMIKDGSVEEIFIINGGKESPICKDYSYEYDAKIIITYHTFSK
;
A
#
# COMPACT_ATOMS: atom_id res chain seq x y z
N MET A 1 8.29 -8.02 14.52
CA MET A 1 8.95 -7.23 15.58
C MET A 1 8.15 -7.11 16.90
N LYS A 2 7.32 -8.10 17.28
CA LYS A 2 6.46 -8.01 18.48
C LYS A 2 7.07 -8.55 19.79
N ASN A 3 8.28 -9.13 19.77
CA ASN A 3 8.72 -10.05 20.83
C ASN A 3 9.80 -9.56 21.83
N ILE A 4 10.41 -8.38 21.66
CA ILE A 4 11.48 -7.92 22.58
C ILE A 4 10.96 -6.93 23.63
N ILE A 5 10.05 -6.03 23.23
CA ILE A 5 9.62 -4.91 24.07
C ILE A 5 8.65 -5.35 25.19
N TRP A 6 7.86 -6.41 24.99
CA TRP A 6 6.89 -6.90 25.99
C TRP A 6 7.52 -7.58 27.22
N LYS A 7 8.83 -7.86 27.23
CA LYS A 7 9.51 -8.40 28.42
C LYS A 7 9.84 -7.34 29.48
N CYS A 8 9.76 -6.06 29.13
CA CYS A 8 9.94 -4.97 30.07
C CYS A 8 8.59 -4.25 30.22
N ASN A 9 8.08 -4.11 31.44
CA ASN A 9 6.76 -3.54 31.79
C ASN A 9 6.63 -2.02 31.47
N TYR A 10 7.28 -1.51 30.41
CA TYR A 10 7.21 -0.13 29.97
C TYR A 10 5.79 0.19 29.48
N ARG A 11 5.03 0.93 30.29
CA ARG A 11 3.66 1.35 29.96
C ARG A 11 3.60 2.66 29.16
N ASN A 12 4.74 3.32 28.93
CA ASN A 12 4.83 4.64 28.30
C ASN A 12 5.60 4.61 26.97
N ILE A 13 5.13 3.78 26.03
CA ILE A 13 5.72 3.61 24.70
C ILE A 13 4.84 4.31 23.66
N LYS A 14 5.43 5.21 22.88
CA LYS A 14 4.81 5.82 21.69
C LYS A 14 5.54 5.32 20.44
N SER A 15 4.80 4.94 19.41
CA SER A 15 5.36 4.60 18.11
C SER A 15 4.96 5.65 17.07
N ILE A 16 5.88 6.02 16.19
CA ILE A 16 5.71 7.02 15.13
C ILE A 16 6.07 6.37 13.79
N PRO A 17 5.09 6.12 12.91
CA PRO A 17 5.35 5.55 11.59
C PRO A 17 5.83 6.62 10.59
N ILE A 18 6.79 6.27 9.73
CA ILE A 18 7.22 7.02 8.54
C ILE A 18 6.72 6.26 7.31
N LYS A 19 5.89 6.90 6.46
CA LYS A 19 5.29 6.26 5.28
C LYS A 19 6.17 6.42 4.03
N ASP A 20 7.33 5.78 4.02
CA ASP A 20 8.37 5.95 2.98
C ASP A 20 8.87 4.65 2.35
N VAL A 21 8.36 3.49 2.78
CA VAL A 21 8.72 2.20 2.15
C VAL A 21 7.92 2.01 0.87
N GLY A 22 8.53 2.39 -0.25
CA GLY A 22 8.01 2.26 -1.61
C GLY A 22 8.86 1.39 -2.54
N GLN A 23 8.51 1.38 -3.83
CA GLN A 23 9.18 0.53 -4.85
C GLN A 23 10.70 0.74 -4.93
N ASN A 24 11.17 1.96 -4.66
CA ASN A 24 12.58 2.36 -4.75
C ASN A 24 13.19 2.69 -3.38
N SER A 25 12.55 2.26 -2.29
CA SER A 25 13.05 2.51 -0.94
C SER A 25 14.19 1.54 -0.63
N ASP A 26 15.22 2.05 0.05
CA ASP A 26 16.28 1.25 0.68
C ASP A 26 15.85 0.70 2.06
N LYS A 27 14.66 1.11 2.53
CA LYS A 27 14.07 0.70 3.81
C LYS A 27 13.11 -0.47 3.65
N TYR A 28 12.89 -1.19 4.75
CA TYR A 28 11.85 -2.23 4.81
C TYR A 28 10.77 -1.92 5.85
N ALA A 29 9.58 -2.48 5.63
CA ALA A 29 8.47 -2.28 6.56
C ALA A 29 8.82 -2.79 7.96
N PHE A 30 8.57 -1.94 8.96
CA PHE A 30 8.92 -2.11 10.37
C PHE A 30 10.42 -2.03 10.68
N GLU A 31 11.26 -1.57 9.76
CA GLU A 31 12.62 -1.13 10.11
C GLU A 31 12.55 0.03 11.10
N VAL A 32 13.35 -0.03 12.17
CA VAL A 32 13.41 1.03 13.19
C VAL A 32 14.37 2.12 12.70
N GLU A 33 13.87 3.35 12.66
CA GLU A 33 14.65 4.53 12.33
C GLU A 33 15.35 5.07 13.58
N THR A 34 14.59 5.29 14.67
CA THR A 34 15.15 5.77 15.95
C THR A 34 14.44 5.19 17.16
N VAL A 35 15.17 5.14 18.27
CA VAL A 35 14.62 4.86 19.61
C VAL A 35 15.08 5.97 20.54
N VAL A 36 14.13 6.66 21.16
CA VAL A 36 14.38 7.73 22.13
C VAL A 36 13.86 7.31 23.49
N ILE A 37 14.72 7.28 24.51
CA ILE A 37 14.34 7.02 25.90
C ILE A 37 14.61 8.29 26.72
N ASN A 38 13.59 8.85 27.36
CA ASN A 38 13.70 10.10 28.15
C ASN A 38 14.41 11.26 27.42
N LYS A 39 14.15 11.41 26.10
CA LYS A 39 14.75 12.43 25.21
C LYS A 39 16.21 12.18 24.82
N SER A 40 16.77 11.01 25.11
CA SER A 40 18.09 10.57 24.63
C SER A 40 17.96 9.43 23.64
N GLU A 41 18.77 9.46 22.57
CA GLU A 41 18.97 8.34 21.63
C GLU A 41 20.24 7.53 21.98
N ASN A 42 21.07 8.06 22.88
CA ASN A 42 22.29 7.41 23.31
C ASN A 42 22.02 6.59 24.56
N PHE A 43 22.20 5.29 24.46
CA PHE A 43 22.13 4.34 25.56
C PHE A 43 22.92 3.09 25.22
N GLU A 44 23.43 2.43 26.25
CA GLU A 44 24.22 1.22 26.13
C GLU A 44 23.50 0.02 26.74
N LYS A 45 23.98 -1.17 26.38
CA LYS A 45 23.48 -2.41 26.99
C LYS A 45 23.78 -2.39 28.50
N GLY A 46 22.73 -2.39 29.31
CA GLY A 46 22.83 -2.40 30.76
C GLY A 46 22.35 -1.11 31.41
N ASP A 47 22.07 -0.07 30.63
CA ASP A 47 21.49 1.17 31.13
C ASP A 47 20.16 0.92 31.85
N ILE A 48 20.01 1.56 33.00
CA ILE A 48 18.83 1.45 33.85
C ILE A 48 17.99 2.71 33.66
N PHE A 49 16.73 2.51 33.28
CA PHE A 49 15.75 3.58 33.14
C PHE A 49 14.66 3.44 34.19
N PRO A 50 14.07 4.56 34.67
CA PRO A 50 12.93 4.49 35.55
C PRO A 50 11.75 3.79 34.86
N GLU A 51 10.89 3.12 35.62
CA GLU A 51 9.76 2.33 35.07
C GLU A 51 8.80 3.18 34.21
N ASN A 52 8.66 4.47 34.53
CA ASN A 52 7.83 5.43 33.81
C ASN A 52 8.56 6.15 32.66
N ALA A 53 9.79 5.74 32.32
CA ALA A 53 10.56 6.33 31.23
C ALA A 53 9.75 6.32 29.94
N LYS A 54 9.74 7.47 29.26
CA LYS A 54 9.06 7.59 27.97
C LYS A 54 9.94 7.01 26.89
N VAL A 55 9.41 6.03 26.17
CA VAL A 55 10.05 5.44 25.00
C VAL A 55 9.31 5.91 23.75
N VAL A 56 10.04 6.48 22.79
CA VAL A 56 9.49 6.84 21.47
C VAL A 56 10.26 6.04 20.42
N ILE A 57 9.54 5.27 19.61
CA ILE A 57 10.12 4.49 18.52
C ILE A 57 9.62 5.05 17.21
N THR A 58 10.55 5.46 16.36
CA THR A 58 10.26 5.86 14.97
C THR A 58 10.59 4.68 14.06
N TYR A 59 9.70 4.35 13.15
CA TYR A 59 9.88 3.18 12.28
C TYR A 59 9.23 3.38 10.92
N HIS A 60 9.75 2.70 9.92
CA HIS A 60 9.30 2.77 8.55
C HIS A 60 8.08 1.88 8.32
N VAL A 61 7.11 2.37 7.54
CA VAL A 61 5.95 1.62 7.07
C VAL A 61 5.77 1.83 5.57
N LYS A 62 5.00 0.94 4.95
CA LYS A 62 4.68 1.03 3.52
C LYS A 62 4.09 2.39 3.18
N GLN A 63 4.56 2.96 2.08
CA GLN A 63 3.92 4.13 1.49
C GLN A 63 2.49 3.75 1.07
N GLU A 64 1.58 4.70 1.23
CA GLU A 64 0.22 4.59 0.73
C GLU A 64 -0.01 5.63 -0.36
N ILE A 65 -0.68 5.22 -1.42
CA ILE A 65 -1.03 6.06 -2.57
C ILE A 65 -2.49 6.47 -2.42
N ASN A 66 -2.72 7.77 -2.32
CA ASN A 66 -4.07 8.31 -2.41
C ASN A 66 -4.61 8.12 -3.84
N PHE A 67 -5.82 7.59 -3.95
CA PHE A 67 -6.43 7.25 -5.22
C PHE A 67 -7.48 8.32 -5.60
N PRO A 68 -7.17 9.27 -6.51
CA PRO A 68 -8.00 10.46 -6.68
C PRO A 68 -9.17 10.27 -7.66
N TYR A 69 -9.28 9.10 -8.28
CA TYR A 69 -10.23 8.83 -9.36
C TYR A 69 -11.36 7.90 -8.90
N ALA A 70 -12.58 8.18 -9.34
CA ALA A 70 -13.68 7.23 -9.27
C ALA A 70 -13.60 6.24 -10.45
N MET A 71 -14.24 5.07 -10.34
CA MET A 71 -14.19 4.06 -11.39
C MET A 71 -14.66 4.57 -12.77
N ASP A 72 -15.66 5.45 -12.80
CA ASP A 72 -16.17 6.05 -14.05
C ASP A 72 -15.10 6.78 -14.87
N TYR A 73 -14.04 7.27 -14.23
CA TYR A 73 -12.91 7.88 -14.93
C TYR A 73 -12.23 6.87 -15.85
N PHE A 74 -12.03 5.63 -15.41
CA PHE A 74 -11.29 4.61 -16.16
C PHE A 74 -12.16 3.77 -17.09
N ARG A 75 -13.46 3.68 -16.81
CA ARG A 75 -14.38 2.85 -17.59
C ARG A 75 -14.29 3.21 -19.08
N LYS A 76 -14.26 2.19 -19.95
CA LYS A 76 -14.09 2.30 -21.41
C LYS A 76 -12.71 2.76 -21.90
N GLN A 77 -11.81 3.23 -21.03
CA GLN A 77 -10.42 3.51 -21.43
C GLN A 77 -9.68 2.21 -21.77
N ASN A 78 -8.59 2.32 -22.52
CA ASN A 78 -7.75 1.16 -22.84
C ASN A 78 -6.94 0.72 -21.61
N TYR A 79 -7.00 -0.56 -21.25
CA TYR A 79 -6.38 -1.10 -20.04
C TYR A 79 -4.86 -0.86 -19.95
N ILE A 80 -4.14 -0.83 -21.09
CA ILE A 80 -2.69 -0.58 -21.12
C ILE A 80 -2.39 0.86 -20.68
N MET A 81 -3.24 1.80 -21.06
CA MET A 81 -3.10 3.20 -20.64
C MET A 81 -3.42 3.37 -19.15
N VAL A 82 -4.44 2.65 -18.68
CA VAL A 82 -4.81 2.63 -17.25
C VAL A 82 -3.70 2.01 -16.41
N GLU A 83 -3.13 0.88 -16.82
CA GLU A 83 -1.99 0.25 -16.15
C GLU A 83 -0.81 1.22 -16.01
N LYS A 84 -0.40 1.87 -17.12
CA LYS A 84 0.68 2.87 -17.10
C LYS A 84 0.37 4.04 -16.18
N GLN A 85 -0.89 4.47 -16.11
CA GLN A 85 -1.30 5.53 -15.19
C GLN A 85 -1.17 5.08 -13.74
N LEU A 86 -1.62 3.87 -13.39
CA LEU A 86 -1.48 3.30 -12.04
C LEU A 86 0.00 3.13 -11.65
N GLN A 87 0.85 2.67 -12.57
CA GLN A 87 2.30 2.60 -12.37
C GLN A 87 2.91 3.97 -12.08
N ARG A 88 2.49 5.02 -12.83
CA ARG A 88 2.93 6.41 -12.59
C ARG A 88 2.44 6.98 -11.26
N MET A 89 1.33 6.48 -10.72
CA MET A 89 0.88 6.83 -9.37
C MET A 89 1.72 6.15 -8.27
N GLY A 90 2.54 5.16 -8.64
CA GLY A 90 3.46 4.45 -7.73
C GLY A 90 3.06 3.01 -7.42
N PHE A 91 1.96 2.49 -7.98
CA PHE A 91 1.54 1.11 -7.74
C PHE A 91 2.48 0.14 -8.44
N SER A 92 2.97 -0.86 -7.71
CA SER A 92 3.97 -1.82 -8.21
C SER A 92 3.40 -3.20 -8.56
N ASN A 93 2.20 -3.53 -8.09
CA ASN A 93 1.59 -4.86 -8.21
C ASN A 93 0.27 -4.81 -8.96
N ILE A 94 0.33 -4.72 -10.29
CA ILE A 94 -0.84 -4.63 -11.16
C ILE A 94 -0.93 -5.90 -12.02
N SER A 95 -2.15 -6.40 -12.16
CA SER A 95 -2.47 -7.58 -12.95
C SER A 95 -3.75 -7.34 -13.75
N GLU A 96 -4.00 -8.21 -14.72
CA GLU A 96 -5.12 -8.07 -15.64
C GLU A 96 -6.04 -9.30 -15.59
N ARG A 97 -7.32 -9.09 -15.85
CA ARG A 97 -8.30 -10.17 -15.99
C ARG A 97 -9.21 -9.88 -17.20
N LYS A 98 -9.16 -10.78 -18.18
CA LYS A 98 -9.90 -10.64 -19.44
C LYS A 98 -11.39 -11.00 -19.25
N ILE A 99 -12.27 -10.23 -19.86
CA ILE A 99 -13.69 -10.50 -20.04
C ILE A 99 -13.89 -10.82 -21.53
N LYS A 100 -14.13 -12.10 -21.85
CA LYS A 100 -14.20 -12.60 -23.23
C LYS A 100 -15.61 -12.51 -23.82
N ASP A 101 -16.19 -11.31 -23.83
CA ASP A 101 -17.60 -11.07 -24.17
C ASP A 101 -17.82 -10.24 -25.44
N LEU A 102 -16.76 -9.72 -26.07
CA LEU A 102 -16.93 -8.90 -27.26
C LEU A 102 -17.34 -9.74 -28.48
N VAL A 103 -18.42 -9.29 -29.13
CA VAL A 103 -18.92 -9.77 -30.42
C VAL A 103 -18.66 -8.70 -31.48
N THR A 104 -18.39 -9.12 -32.72
CA THR A 104 -18.17 -8.20 -33.84
C THR A 104 -19.42 -7.33 -34.07
N GLY A 105 -19.26 -6.00 -34.04
CA GLY A 105 -20.35 -5.03 -34.22
C GLY A 105 -20.83 -4.34 -32.94
N TRP A 106 -20.25 -4.65 -31.76
CA TRP A 106 -20.54 -3.92 -30.51
C TRP A 106 -19.85 -2.55 -30.42
N MET A 107 -20.46 -1.63 -29.67
CA MET A 107 -19.91 -0.29 -29.39
C MET A 107 -18.72 -0.31 -28.42
N ILE A 108 -18.61 -1.35 -27.57
CA ILE A 108 -17.50 -1.49 -26.61
C ILE A 108 -16.24 -1.88 -27.39
N LYS A 109 -15.14 -1.17 -27.13
CA LYS A 109 -13.87 -1.38 -27.81
C LYS A 109 -13.09 -2.52 -27.14
N ASP A 110 -12.32 -3.26 -27.92
CA ASP A 110 -11.36 -4.22 -27.40
C ASP A 110 -10.33 -3.51 -26.51
N GLY A 111 -10.07 -4.11 -25.34
CA GLY A 111 -9.22 -3.54 -24.32
C GLY A 111 -9.90 -2.50 -23.41
N SER A 112 -11.20 -2.25 -23.56
CA SER A 112 -11.93 -1.31 -22.68
C SER A 112 -12.04 -1.85 -21.25
N VAL A 113 -11.62 -1.04 -20.27
CA VAL A 113 -11.74 -1.36 -18.84
C VAL A 113 -13.20 -1.39 -18.41
N GLU A 114 -13.56 -2.41 -17.64
CA GLU A 114 -14.86 -2.57 -16.99
C GLU A 114 -14.83 -2.11 -15.52
N GLU A 115 -13.90 -2.69 -14.75
CA GLU A 115 -13.75 -2.47 -13.31
C GLU A 115 -12.29 -2.63 -12.87
N ILE A 116 -11.89 -1.92 -11.81
CA ILE A 116 -10.57 -2.05 -11.18
C ILE A 116 -10.77 -2.50 -9.74
N PHE A 117 -10.17 -3.64 -9.40
CA PHE A 117 -10.23 -4.19 -8.05
C PHE A 117 -8.89 -4.05 -7.34
N ILE A 118 -8.96 -4.00 -6.02
CA ILE A 118 -7.83 -4.11 -5.12
C ILE A 118 -8.04 -5.30 -4.17
N ILE A 119 -6.97 -6.06 -3.93
CA ILE A 119 -6.95 -7.11 -2.91
C ILE A 119 -6.33 -6.55 -1.64
N ASN A 120 -7.14 -6.44 -0.59
CA ASN A 120 -6.68 -6.06 0.74
C ASN A 120 -7.11 -7.13 1.76
N GLY A 121 -6.18 -7.64 2.57
CA GLY A 121 -6.45 -8.70 3.54
C GLY A 121 -7.05 -9.98 2.93
N GLY A 122 -6.74 -10.28 1.67
CA GLY A 122 -7.29 -11.42 0.92
C GLY A 122 -8.68 -11.20 0.31
N LYS A 123 -9.28 -10.01 0.48
CA LYS A 123 -10.58 -9.65 -0.10
C LYS A 123 -10.41 -8.77 -1.34
N GLU A 124 -11.04 -9.18 -2.44
CA GLU A 124 -11.19 -8.37 -3.66
C GLU A 124 -12.31 -7.34 -3.46
N SER A 125 -12.01 -6.06 -3.65
CA SER A 125 -12.98 -4.93 -3.54
C SER A 125 -12.74 -3.93 -4.67
N PRO A 126 -13.78 -3.25 -5.20
CA PRO A 126 -13.58 -2.16 -6.16
C PRO A 126 -12.73 -1.03 -5.56
N ILE A 127 -12.01 -0.32 -6.42
CA ILE A 127 -11.33 0.92 -6.02
C ILE A 127 -12.34 1.99 -5.58
N CYS A 128 -11.94 2.84 -4.65
CA CYS A 128 -12.76 3.94 -4.16
C CYS A 128 -11.97 5.25 -4.28
N LYS A 129 -12.65 6.29 -4.74
CA LYS A 129 -12.09 7.64 -4.80
C LYS A 129 -11.73 8.12 -3.39
N ASP A 130 -10.60 8.80 -3.28
CA ASP A 130 -10.06 9.41 -2.07
C ASP A 130 -9.62 8.41 -0.99
N TYR A 131 -9.65 7.10 -1.29
CA TYR A 131 -9.06 6.06 -0.45
C TYR A 131 -7.56 5.97 -0.68
N SER A 132 -6.83 5.54 0.34
CA SER A 132 -5.39 5.29 0.26
C SER A 132 -5.12 3.80 0.31
N TYR A 133 -4.16 3.35 -0.50
CA TYR A 133 -3.81 1.94 -0.64
C TYR A 133 -2.30 1.75 -0.58
N GLU A 134 -1.83 0.66 0.02
CA GLU A 134 -0.41 0.30 -0.02
C GLU A 134 0.08 0.23 -1.48
N TYR A 135 1.28 0.74 -1.76
CA TYR A 135 1.80 0.77 -3.13
C TYR A 135 1.95 -0.61 -3.80
N ASP A 136 2.13 -1.65 -3.00
CA ASP A 136 2.27 -3.04 -3.46
C ASP A 136 0.96 -3.85 -3.30
N ALA A 137 -0.14 -3.20 -2.93
CA ALA A 137 -1.45 -3.83 -2.93
C ALA A 137 -1.76 -4.37 -4.33
N LYS A 138 -2.24 -5.61 -4.41
CA LYS A 138 -2.55 -6.23 -5.69
C LYS A 138 -3.75 -5.54 -6.33
N ILE A 139 -3.54 -4.94 -7.49
CA ILE A 139 -4.57 -4.37 -8.34
C ILE A 139 -4.89 -5.35 -9.48
N ILE A 140 -6.18 -5.46 -9.80
CA ILE A 140 -6.68 -6.25 -10.93
C ILE A 140 -7.49 -5.32 -11.83
N ILE A 141 -7.02 -5.10 -13.05
CA ILE A 141 -7.78 -4.41 -14.09
C ILE A 141 -8.58 -5.45 -14.86
N THR A 142 -9.91 -5.31 -14.86
CA THR A 142 -10.77 -6.13 -15.72
C THR A 142 -11.09 -5.38 -17.01
N TYR A 143 -11.05 -6.09 -18.14
CA TYR A 143 -11.26 -5.45 -19.44
C TYR A 143 -11.91 -6.39 -20.46
N HIS A 144 -12.68 -5.81 -21.37
CA HIS A 144 -13.38 -6.52 -22.44
C HIS A 144 -12.46 -6.89 -23.60
N THR A 145 -12.59 -8.11 -24.10
CA THR A 145 -11.86 -8.59 -25.27
C THR A 145 -12.66 -9.61 -26.07
N PHE A 146 -12.26 -9.85 -27.31
CA PHE A 146 -12.89 -10.86 -28.16
C PHE A 146 -12.64 -12.27 -27.62
N SER A 147 -13.62 -13.15 -27.79
CA SER A 147 -13.54 -14.54 -27.30
C SER A 147 -12.53 -15.45 -28.03
N LYS A 148 -11.67 -14.89 -28.90
CA LYS A 148 -10.63 -15.64 -29.61
C LYS A 148 -9.63 -16.32 -28.68
#